data_AF-A0A9E4B050-F1
#
_entry.id   AF-A0A9E4B050-F1
#
_cell.length_a   1.000
_cell.length_b   1.000
_cell.length_c   1.000
_cell.angle_alpha   90.00
_cell.angle_beta   90.00
_cell.angle_gamma   90.00
#
_symmetry.space_group_name_H-M   'P 1'
#
loop_
_entity.id
_entity.type
_entity.pdbx_description
1 polymer ?
#
loop_
_entity_poly.entity_id
_entity_poly.type
_entity_poly.pdbx_seq_one_letter_code
_entity_poly.pdbx_strand_id
1 'polypeptide(L)'
;MNILHPIAKLPNWILIVNKNDVPFIGKERALEVMCIQVSLRRKMIFPIAKLEKHLKFNPWEEIIDDEEKSVVLQEVESMFSSEDVSEKIIGPLMAYTIQLERN
;
A
#
# COMPACT_ATOMS: atom_id res chain seq x y z
N MET A 1 6.32 12.15 8.16
CA MET A 1 6.57 10.76 8.58
C MET A 1 5.74 9.88 7.65
N ASN A 2 6.37 9.08 6.78
CA ASN A 2 5.62 8.24 5.83
C ASN A 2 5.07 7.04 6.60
N ILE A 3 3.74 6.97 6.66
CA ILE A 3 3.04 5.92 7.38
C ILE A 3 2.52 4.98 6.30
N LEU A 4 2.97 3.73 6.30
CA LEU A 4 2.42 2.70 5.42
C LEU A 4 0.94 2.52 5.75
N HIS A 5 0.11 2.45 4.72
CA HIS A 5 -1.33 2.26 4.87
C HIS A 5 -1.78 1.07 4.04
N PRO A 6 -2.04 -0.08 4.66
CA PRO A 6 -2.78 -1.16 4.01
C PRO A 6 -4.18 -0.65 3.68
N ILE A 7 -4.59 -0.77 2.42
CA ILE A 7 -5.92 -0.34 1.95
C ILE A 7 -6.83 -1.51 1.59
N ALA A 8 -6.25 -2.69 1.34
CA ALA A 8 -7.02 -3.89 1.05
C ALA A 8 -6.27 -5.16 1.44
N LYS A 9 -7.02 -6.15 1.92
CA LYS A 9 -6.57 -7.53 2.14
C LYS A 9 -7.35 -8.45 1.20
N LEU A 10 -6.80 -8.64 0.01
CA LEU A 10 -7.33 -9.59 -0.97
C LEU A 10 -6.91 -11.02 -0.58
N PRO A 11 -7.63 -12.07 -1.04
CA PRO A 11 -7.38 -13.46 -0.64
C PRO A 11 -5.92 -13.94 -0.79
N ASN A 12 -5.14 -13.32 -1.68
CA ASN A 12 -3.74 -13.70 -1.90
C ASN A 12 -2.76 -12.51 -1.77
N TRP A 13 -3.25 -11.29 -1.54
CA TRP A 13 -2.47 -10.06 -1.70
C TRP A 13 -2.93 -9.00 -0.70
N ILE A 14 -1.98 -8.23 -0.17
CA ILE A 14 -2.24 -7.00 0.56
C ILE A 14 -1.82 -5.85 -0.35
N LEU A 15 -2.64 -4.81 -0.43
CA LEU A 15 -2.27 -3.57 -1.10
C LEU A 15 -1.85 -2.54 -0.07
N ILE A 16 -0.64 -2.03 -0.20
CA ILE A 16 -0.05 -1.03 0.69
C ILE A 16 0.25 0.23 -0.11
N VAL A 17 -0.16 1.38 0.42
CA VAL A 17 0.12 2.71 -0.13
C VAL A 17 0.79 3.59 0.92
N ASN A 18 1.19 4.80 0.53
CA ASN A 18 1.48 5.84 1.50
C ASN A 18 0.17 6.39 2.09
N LYS A 19 0.09 6.54 3.42
CA LYS A 19 -1.07 7.13 4.10
C LYS A 19 -1.45 8.51 3.56
N ASN A 20 -0.47 9.30 3.13
CA ASN A 20 -0.73 10.62 2.55
C ASN A 20 -1.46 10.55 1.21
N ASP A 21 -1.41 9.41 0.52
CA ASP A 21 -2.03 9.22 -0.79
C ASP A 21 -3.48 8.73 -0.69
N VAL A 22 -3.91 8.25 0.49
CA VAL A 22 -5.26 7.71 0.74
C VAL A 22 -6.38 8.66 0.29
N PRO A 23 -6.34 9.99 0.55
CA PRO A 23 -7.38 10.90 0.10
C PRO A 23 -7.54 11.02 -1.42
N PHE A 24 -6.61 10.51 -2.21
CA PHE A 24 -6.61 10.58 -3.68
C PHE A 24 -7.09 9.29 -4.37
N ILE A 25 -7.24 8.19 -3.62
CA ILE A 25 -7.69 6.91 -4.14
C ILE A 25 -9.09 7.02 -4.74
N GLY A 26 -9.32 6.40 -5.91
CA GLY A 26 -10.62 6.35 -6.58
C GLY A 26 -11.14 7.67 -7.14
N LYS A 27 -10.37 8.77 -7.00
CA LYS A 27 -10.75 10.08 -7.56
C LYS A 27 -10.22 10.22 -8.98
N GLU A 28 -11.11 10.26 -9.97
CA GLU A 28 -10.74 10.31 -11.40
C GLU A 28 -9.77 11.46 -11.73
N ARG A 29 -9.98 12.63 -11.11
CA ARG A 29 -9.17 13.85 -11.30
C ARG A 29 -7.99 14.01 -10.33
N ALA A 30 -7.78 13.06 -9.42
CA ALA A 30 -6.65 13.13 -8.50
C ALA A 30 -5.37 12.53 -9.12
N LEU A 31 -4.26 12.83 -8.45
CA LEU A 31 -2.95 12.28 -8.77
C LEU A 31 -2.97 10.76 -8.75
N GLU A 32 -2.09 10.16 -9.54
CA GLU A 32 -1.94 8.71 -9.56
C GLU A 32 -1.38 8.24 -8.21
N VAL A 33 -2.14 7.39 -7.52
CA VAL A 33 -1.68 6.75 -6.28
C VAL A 33 -0.83 5.54 -6.66
N MET A 34 0.34 5.43 -6.05
CA MET A 34 1.19 4.26 -6.21
C MET A 34 0.93 3.27 -5.07
N CYS A 35 0.98 1.98 -5.38
CA CYS A 35 0.82 0.91 -4.41
C CYS A 35 1.89 -0.17 -4.58
N ILE A 36 2.12 -0.89 -3.49
CA ILE A 36 2.88 -2.13 -3.44
C ILE A 36 1.93 -3.26 -3.13
N GLN A 37 2.03 -4.35 -3.89
CA GLN A 37 1.31 -5.59 -3.60
C GLN A 37 2.22 -6.52 -2.82
N VAL A 38 1.70 -7.12 -1.75
CA VAL A 38 2.43 -8.08 -0.92
C VAL A 38 1.64 -9.37 -0.82
N SER A 39 2.25 -10.49 -1.23
CA SER A 39 1.66 -11.81 -1.04
C SER A 39 2.31 -12.51 0.15
N LEU A 40 1.61 -12.57 1.28
CA LEU A 40 2.06 -13.32 2.46
C LEU A 40 2.17 -14.82 2.15
N ARG A 41 1.19 -15.37 1.39
CA ARG A 41 1.15 -16.79 1.03
C ARG A 41 2.35 -17.22 0.19
N ARG A 42 2.77 -16.38 -0.76
CA ARG A 42 3.92 -16.66 -1.63
C ARG A 42 5.24 -16.10 -1.10
N LYS A 43 5.20 -15.34 -0.01
CA LYS A 43 6.34 -14.58 0.53
C LYS A 43 6.98 -13.70 -0.53
N MET A 44 6.16 -12.94 -1.25
CA MET A 44 6.60 -12.08 -2.35
C MET A 44 6.16 -10.64 -2.13
N ILE A 45 7.07 -9.71 -2.38
CA ILE A 45 6.79 -8.28 -2.51
C ILE A 45 6.88 -7.95 -3.99
N PHE A 46 5.82 -7.39 -4.55
CA PHE A 46 5.77 -7.02 -5.96
C PHE A 46 6.35 -5.61 -6.15
N PRO A 47 6.92 -5.31 -7.33
CA PRO A 47 7.36 -3.96 -7.66
C PRO A 47 6.23 -2.93 -7.51
N ILE A 48 6.62 -1.68 -7.30
CA ILE A 48 5.68 -0.56 -7.23
C ILE A 48 4.88 -0.44 -8.53
N ALA A 49 3.57 -0.26 -8.39
CA ALA A 49 2.65 -0.15 -9.51
C ALA A 49 1.65 0.98 -9.25
N LYS A 50 1.05 1.48 -10.33
CA LYS A 50 -0.07 2.42 -10.21
C LYS A 50 -1.27 1.68 -9.65
N LEU A 51 -1.92 2.27 -8.66
CA LEU A 51 -3.19 1.79 -8.16
C LEU A 51 -4.26 2.06 -9.22
N GLU A 52 -4.95 1.02 -9.67
CA GLU A 52 -5.99 1.17 -10.69
C GLU A 52 -7.15 2.03 -10.15
N LYS A 53 -7.48 3.11 -10.86
CA LYS A 53 -8.55 4.04 -10.47
C LYS A 53 -9.94 3.39 -10.45
N HIS A 54 -10.09 2.28 -11.17
CA HIS A 54 -11.33 1.51 -11.26
C HIS A 54 -11.42 0.37 -10.25
N LEU A 55 -10.43 0.19 -9.36
CA LEU A 55 -10.58 -0.63 -8.16
C LEU A 55 -11.65 0.03 -7.28
N LYS A 56 -12.92 -0.20 -7.60
CA LYS A 56 -14.00 -0.19 -6.63
C LYS A 56 -13.68 -1.37 -5.74
N PHE A 57 -12.88 -1.15 -4.70
CA PHE A 57 -12.68 -2.15 -3.68
C PHE A 57 -14.07 -2.63 -3.27
N ASN A 58 -14.26 -3.94 -3.32
CA ASN A 58 -15.47 -4.49 -2.77
C ASN A 58 -15.48 -4.07 -1.30
N PRO A 59 -16.55 -3.49 -0.73
CA PRO A 59 -16.54 -3.00 0.65
C PRO A 59 -16.20 -4.07 1.71
N TRP A 60 -16.13 -5.34 1.32
CA TRP A 60 -15.69 -6.48 2.11
C TRP A 60 -14.18 -6.77 2.05
N GLU A 61 -13.44 -6.10 1.17
CA GLU A 61 -11.99 -6.28 0.92
C GLU A 61 -11.16 -5.06 1.36
N GLU A 62 -11.83 -3.95 1.72
CA GLU A 62 -11.20 -2.77 2.31
C GLU A 62 -10.86 -3.05 3.78
N ILE A 63 -9.62 -2.77 4.16
CA ILE A 63 -9.23 -2.79 5.57
C ILE A 63 -9.74 -1.47 6.17
N ILE A 64 -10.89 -1.51 6.83
CA ILE A 64 -11.61 -0.30 7.24
C ILE A 64 -11.22 0.20 8.65
N ASP A 65 -10.77 -0.68 9.54
CA ASP A 65 -10.39 -0.30 10.91
C ASP A 65 -8.87 -0.28 11.14
N ASP A 66 -8.43 0.50 12.14
CA ASP A 66 -7.00 0.71 12.42
C ASP A 66 -6.33 -0.49 13.12
N GLU A 67 -7.13 -1.35 13.76
CA GLU A 67 -6.64 -2.57 14.41
C GLU A 67 -6.23 -3.59 13.36
N GLU A 68 -7.08 -3.85 12.37
CA GLU A 68 -6.81 -4.73 11.25
C GLU A 68 -5.63 -4.24 10.42
N LYS A 69 -5.49 -2.92 10.21
CA LYS A 69 -4.29 -2.34 9.56
C LYS A 69 -3.02 -2.65 10.34
N SER A 70 -3.06 -2.52 11.66
CA SER A 70 -1.91 -2.78 12.52
C SER A 70 -1.52 -4.26 12.49
N VAL A 71 -2.51 -5.16 12.54
CA VAL A 71 -2.28 -6.61 12.42
C VAL A 71 -1.66 -6.95 11.07
N VAL A 72 -2.18 -6.40 9.98
CA VAL A 72 -1.64 -6.64 8.63
C VAL A 72 -0.19 -6.15 8.50
N LEU A 73 0.13 -4.97 9.03
CA LEU A 73 1.52 -4.47 9.03
C LEU A 73 2.44 -5.37 9.85
N GLN A 74 2.00 -5.83 11.02
CA GLN A 74 2.76 -6.79 11.83
C GLN A 74 2.96 -8.12 11.09
N GLU A 75 1.95 -8.63 10.38
CA GLU A 75 2.08 -9.83 9.55
C GLU A 75 3.16 -9.64 8.47
N VAL A 76 3.17 -8.49 7.79
CA VAL A 76 4.19 -8.16 6.78
C VAL A 76 5.59 -8.08 7.41
N GLU A 77 5.74 -7.35 8.52
CA GLU A 77 7.02 -7.19 9.23
C GLU A 77 7.54 -8.52 9.82
N SER A 78 6.64 -9.44 10.17
CA SER A 78 7.01 -10.77 10.64
C SER A 78 7.46 -11.71 9.50
N MET A 79 6.97 -11.46 8.28
CA MET A 79 7.19 -12.32 7.11
C MET A 79 8.45 -11.94 6.32
N PHE A 80 8.79 -10.65 6.31
CA PHE A 80 9.88 -10.09 5.52
C PHE A 80 10.92 -9.46 6.43
N SER A 81 12.18 -9.42 5.99
CA SER A 81 13.22 -8.72 6.75
C SER A 81 12.94 -7.22 6.78
N SER A 82 13.45 -6.53 7.80
CA SER A 82 13.37 -5.07 7.86
C SER A 82 14.04 -4.40 6.65
N GLU A 83 15.08 -5.01 6.09
CA GLU A 83 15.72 -4.58 4.84
C GLU A 83 14.77 -4.74 3.64
N ASP A 84 14.11 -5.88 3.48
CA ASP A 84 13.12 -6.10 2.42
C ASP A 84 11.95 -5.10 2.52
N VAL A 85 11.41 -4.87 3.71
CA VAL A 85 10.34 -3.88 3.94
C VAL A 85 10.83 -2.47 3.58
N SER A 86 12.04 -2.11 4.03
CA SER A 86 12.62 -0.79 3.75
C SER A 86 12.86 -0.58 2.25
N GLU A 87 13.55 -1.50 1.58
CA GLU A 87 14.00 -1.33 0.19
C GLU A 87 12.92 -1.62 -0.84
N LYS A 88 11.97 -2.51 -0.54
CA LYS A 88 10.97 -2.96 -1.52
C LYS A 88 9.57 -2.40 -1.27
N ILE A 89 9.30 -1.84 -0.08
CA ILE A 89 8.00 -1.22 0.23
C ILE A 89 8.18 0.28 0.50
N ILE A 90 8.94 0.64 1.54
CA ILE A 90 9.06 2.03 2.01
C ILE A 90 9.77 2.88 0.96
N GLY A 91 10.97 2.51 0.54
CA GLY A 91 11.80 3.24 -0.41
C GLY A 91 11.06 3.56 -1.72
N PRO A 92 10.44 2.57 -2.39
CA PRO A 92 9.66 2.80 -3.59
C PRO A 92 8.48 3.75 -3.35
N LEU A 93 7.67 3.55 -2.30
CA LEU A 93 6.54 4.44 -2.01
C LEU A 93 7.01 5.87 -1.71
N MET A 94 8.13 6.03 -1.02
CA MET A 94 8.73 7.33 -0.72
C MET A 94 9.21 8.06 -1.96
N ALA A 95 9.88 7.36 -2.88
CA ALA A 95 10.41 7.96 -4.10
C ALA A 95 9.32 8.60 -4.97
N TYR A 96 8.12 8.02 -4.97
CA TYR A 96 6.97 8.53 -5.73
C TYR A 96 6.15 9.58 -4.97
N THR A 97 6.20 9.59 -3.63
CA THR A 97 5.52 10.62 -2.81
C THR A 97 6.09 12.03 -3.09
N ILE A 98 7.36 12.13 -3.52
CA ILE A 98 8.04 13.42 -3.76
C ILE A 98 7.47 14.19 -4.98
N GLN A 99 6.64 13.59 -5.83
CA GLN A 99 6.00 14.32 -6.92
C GLN A 99 4.92 15.32 -6.46
N LEU A 100 4.47 15.23 -5.21
CA LEU A 100 3.49 16.14 -4.61
C LEU A 100 4.06 17.50 -4.15
N GLU A 101 5.39 17.63 -3.97
CA GLU A 101 6.00 18.87 -3.43
C GLU A 101 6.55 19.82 -4.52
N ARG A 102 6.30 19.53 -5.81
CA ARG A 102 6.85 20.30 -6.95
C ARG A 102 5.82 21.02 -7.83
N ASN A 103 4.55 21.02 -7.45
CA ASN A 103 3.50 21.85 -8.07
C ASN A 103 2.78 22.68 -6.99
#